data_AF-A0A2H0BFN9-F1
#
_entry.id   AF-A0A2H0BFN9-F1
#
_cell.length_a   1.000
_cell.length_b   1.000
_cell.length_c   1.000
_cell.angle_alpha   90.00
_cell.angle_beta   90.00
_cell.angle_gamma   90.00
#
_symmetry.space_group_name_H-M   'P 1'
#
loop_
_entity.id
_entity.type
_entity.pdbx_description
1 polymer ?
#
loop_
_entity_poly.entity_id
_entity_poly.type
_entity_poly.pdbx_seq_one_letter_code
_entity_poly.pdbx_strand_id
1 'polypeptide(L)'
;MANQHIIDYINEEKTKGVSDDVIIQSLISAGWQTTDISEAFLAVPNPAQELVASDVPTPAITAETAATMPGAMDLIREAIEIFKAHWLQYVGFALLPTIFSFIMGIITVATPGFATLANNQGSASILDLFGPFTLIMLGISLVGGFLSLWASAATMVRIRDREETISFLDIMSRSLKYVIPMFIVSLLMGLITTGGFLLLIIPGIIFSLWFVFGIQVVIFDDERGINALLKSKGYISGNVGVVFGRWFVIVLIYFSVLIGYVFVSGIILNSIPDSDLSKTVRAIIQTPLNAIITILTTIIGVVIFNHIKKTKPNLTVESKGSTNAGLIAVSIVGLIATVGAFGIMVWAATQAPIFMENALDSVDSSSVTYSDVNDATDESMDTIFTPLEDAQFDIEFYKIFEGSYPTTLEQMIPDYSTAENIKGMTYTLSSDGSDYELCNSDGDCLTSSDF
;
A
#
# COMPACT_ATOMS: atom_id res chain seq x y z
N MET A 1 3.77 -56.05 24.69
CA MET A 1 3.41 -56.98 23.59
C MET A 1 2.17 -56.38 23.00
N ALA A 2 2.29 -55.76 21.83
CA ALA A 2 1.20 -55.03 21.22
C ALA A 2 -0.03 -55.94 21.02
N ASN A 3 -1.21 -55.42 21.36
CA ASN A 3 -2.46 -56.15 21.21
C ASN A 3 -2.76 -56.34 19.70
N GLN A 4 -2.83 -57.59 19.26
CA GLN A 4 -3.02 -57.93 17.85
C GLN A 4 -4.26 -57.28 17.23
N HIS A 5 -5.33 -57.11 18.01
CA HIS A 5 -6.55 -56.46 17.53
C HIS A 5 -6.35 -54.98 17.17
N ILE A 6 -5.46 -54.28 17.88
CA ILE A 6 -5.13 -52.88 17.57
C ILE A 6 -4.29 -52.81 16.29
N ILE A 7 -3.34 -53.72 16.13
CA ILE A 7 -2.49 -53.82 14.92
C ILE A 7 -3.36 -54.07 13.68
N ASP A 8 -4.28 -55.02 13.75
CA ASP A 8 -5.16 -55.38 12.63
C ASP A 8 -6.07 -54.19 12.25
N TYR A 9 -6.61 -53.48 13.24
CA TYR A 9 -7.42 -52.27 13.03
C TYR A 9 -6.62 -51.12 12.39
N ILE A 10 -5.39 -50.85 12.87
CA ILE A 10 -4.51 -49.82 12.30
C ILE A 10 -4.20 -50.16 10.84
N ASN A 11 -3.87 -51.42 10.53
CA ASN A 11 -3.62 -51.86 9.15
C ASN A 11 -4.84 -51.66 8.26
N GLU A 12 -6.04 -52.05 8.72
CA GLU A 12 -7.27 -51.88 7.95
C GLU A 12 -7.56 -50.40 7.65
N GLU A 13 -7.48 -49.51 8.64
CA GLU A 13 -7.75 -48.08 8.44
C GLU A 13 -6.66 -47.39 7.59
N LYS A 14 -5.39 -47.82 7.72
CA LYS A 14 -4.32 -47.35 6.83
C LYS A 14 -4.55 -47.77 5.38
N THR A 15 -5.06 -48.97 5.11
CA THR A 15 -5.42 -49.37 3.74
C THR A 15 -6.59 -48.56 3.17
N LYS A 16 -7.44 -47.98 4.02
CA LYS A 16 -8.51 -47.04 3.63
C LYS A 16 -8.03 -45.59 3.45
N GLY A 17 -6.75 -45.29 3.73
CA GLY A 17 -6.16 -43.95 3.60
C GLY A 17 -6.52 -42.99 4.74
N VAL A 18 -6.94 -43.51 5.90
CA VAL A 18 -7.25 -42.71 7.08
C VAL A 18 -5.94 -42.25 7.75
N SER A 19 -5.88 -40.98 8.18
CA SER A 19 -4.67 -40.43 8.81
C SER A 19 -4.43 -41.02 10.21
N ASP A 20 -3.16 -41.14 10.59
CA ASP A 20 -2.74 -41.70 11.88
C ASP A 20 -3.44 -41.02 13.08
N ASP A 21 -3.63 -39.70 13.03
CA ASP A 21 -4.32 -38.94 14.09
C ASP A 21 -5.79 -39.38 14.28
N VAL A 22 -6.49 -39.66 13.19
CA VAL A 22 -7.91 -40.09 13.23
C VAL A 22 -8.01 -41.51 13.79
N ILE A 23 -7.07 -42.40 13.43
CA ILE A 23 -6.98 -43.76 13.96
C ILE A 23 -6.67 -43.75 15.46
N ILE A 24 -5.77 -42.86 15.91
CA ILE A 24 -5.45 -42.72 17.33
C ILE A 24 -6.68 -42.24 18.12
N GLN A 25 -7.40 -41.23 17.62
CA GLN A 25 -8.60 -40.72 18.27
C GLN A 25 -9.73 -41.75 18.33
N SER A 26 -9.93 -42.55 17.27
CA SER A 26 -10.95 -43.60 17.27
C SER A 26 -10.63 -44.68 18.31
N LEU A 27 -9.36 -45.09 18.43
CA LEU A 27 -8.93 -46.07 19.44
C LEU A 27 -9.06 -45.54 20.87
N ILE A 28 -8.69 -44.27 21.13
CA ILE A 28 -8.89 -43.65 22.45
C ILE A 28 -10.38 -43.58 22.80
N SER A 29 -11.23 -43.22 21.85
CA SER A 29 -12.69 -43.14 22.05
C SER A 29 -13.31 -44.52 22.35
N ALA A 30 -12.71 -45.59 21.84
CA ALA A 30 -13.09 -46.97 22.12
C ALA A 30 -12.53 -47.50 23.46
N GLY A 31 -11.79 -46.67 24.22
CA GLY A 31 -11.28 -46.99 25.55
C GLY A 31 -9.90 -47.64 25.58
N TRP A 32 -9.18 -47.67 24.46
CA TRP A 32 -7.81 -48.20 24.42
C TRP A 32 -6.81 -47.25 25.10
N GLN A 33 -5.82 -47.82 25.80
CA GLN A 33 -4.77 -47.04 26.46
C GLN A 33 -3.76 -46.52 25.43
N THR A 34 -3.28 -45.29 25.62
CA THR A 34 -2.33 -44.64 24.68
C THR A 34 -1.01 -45.39 24.54
N THR A 35 -0.56 -46.07 25.60
CA THR A 35 0.64 -46.93 25.58
C THR A 35 0.48 -48.08 24.58
N ASP A 36 -0.66 -48.76 24.59
CA ASP A 36 -0.92 -49.91 23.71
C ASP A 36 -1.05 -49.47 22.25
N ILE A 37 -1.66 -48.30 22.02
CA ILE A 37 -1.77 -47.67 20.70
C ILE A 37 -0.36 -47.36 20.16
N SER A 38 0.51 -46.75 20.98
CA SER A 38 1.88 -46.42 20.56
C SER A 38 2.74 -47.66 20.27
N GLU A 39 2.63 -48.72 21.09
CA GLU A 39 3.30 -50.00 20.81
C GLU A 39 2.77 -50.63 19.51
N ALA A 40 1.47 -50.54 19.23
CA ALA A 40 0.88 -51.08 18.02
C ALA A 40 1.31 -50.32 16.76
N PHE A 41 1.41 -48.98 16.80
CA PHE A 41 1.94 -48.18 15.69
C PHE A 41 3.42 -48.47 15.39
N LEU A 42 4.23 -48.80 16.41
CA LEU A 42 5.61 -49.24 16.21
C LEU A 42 5.71 -50.66 15.62
N ALA A 43 4.71 -51.50 15.87
CA ALA A 43 4.66 -52.88 15.39
C ALA A 43 4.13 -53.01 13.96
N VAL A 44 3.36 -52.04 13.47
CA VAL A 44 2.86 -51.99 12.09
C VAL A 44 3.99 -51.54 11.15
N PRO A 45 4.46 -52.41 10.23
CA PRO A 45 5.45 -52.01 9.24
C PRO A 45 4.89 -50.86 8.40
N ASN A 46 5.61 -49.74 8.36
CA ASN A 46 5.19 -48.63 7.53
C ASN A 46 5.31 -49.05 6.06
N PRO A 47 4.21 -49.12 5.27
CA PRO A 47 4.28 -49.53 3.87
C PRO A 47 5.19 -48.61 3.03
N ALA A 48 5.42 -47.38 3.50
CA ALA A 48 6.36 -46.45 2.90
C ALA A 48 7.85 -46.83 3.09
N GLN A 49 8.19 -47.72 4.04
CA GLN A 49 9.56 -48.18 4.29
C GLN A 49 9.94 -49.47 3.56
N GLU A 50 8.97 -50.33 3.18
CA GLU A 50 9.27 -51.55 2.40
C GLU A 50 9.54 -51.30 0.91
N LEU A 51 9.26 -50.10 0.40
CA LEU A 51 9.61 -49.71 -0.97
C LEU A 51 11.11 -49.34 -1.16
N VAL A 52 11.94 -49.45 -0.12
CA VAL A 52 13.35 -48.99 -0.16
C VAL A 52 14.37 -50.14 -0.19
N ALA A 53 13.95 -51.41 -0.12
CA ALA A 53 14.85 -52.57 -0.08
C ALA A 53 14.87 -53.41 -1.36
N SER A 54 14.73 -52.77 -2.54
CA SER A 54 15.00 -53.40 -3.82
C SER A 54 16.22 -52.74 -4.45
N ASP A 55 17.29 -53.51 -4.66
CA ASP A 55 18.50 -53.21 -5.45
C ASP A 55 18.16 -53.04 -6.96
N VAL A 56 17.12 -52.26 -7.26
CA VAL A 56 16.89 -51.70 -8.57
C VAL A 56 17.84 -50.50 -8.68
N PRO A 57 18.66 -50.38 -9.74
CA PRO A 57 19.53 -49.23 -9.92
C PRO A 57 18.66 -47.99 -9.79
N THR A 58 18.94 -47.20 -8.74
CA THR A 58 18.26 -45.95 -8.45
C THR A 58 18.19 -45.19 -9.78
N PRO A 59 16.99 -45.02 -10.39
CA PRO A 59 16.86 -44.08 -11.46
C PRO A 59 17.36 -42.79 -10.83
N ALA A 60 18.41 -42.20 -11.38
CA ALA A 60 18.85 -40.88 -10.98
C ALA A 60 17.58 -40.03 -11.00
N ILE A 61 17.05 -39.70 -9.81
CA ILE A 61 16.00 -38.72 -9.68
C ILE A 61 16.72 -37.45 -10.06
N THR A 62 16.69 -37.15 -11.36
CA THR A 62 17.08 -35.85 -11.85
C THR A 62 16.31 -34.85 -11.01
N ALA A 63 17.01 -33.89 -10.43
CA ALA A 63 16.48 -32.79 -9.65
C ALA A 63 15.62 -31.82 -10.52
N GLU A 64 14.92 -32.36 -11.51
CA GLU A 64 14.36 -31.73 -12.68
C GLU A 64 12.84 -31.91 -12.65
N THR A 65 12.21 -31.36 -11.60
CA THR A 65 10.82 -30.83 -11.57
C THR A 65 10.41 -30.47 -10.14
N ALA A 66 11.31 -29.84 -9.36
CA ALA A 66 10.82 -28.96 -8.30
C ALA A 66 10.01 -27.86 -9.00
N ALA A 67 8.68 -27.93 -8.93
CA ALA A 67 7.75 -27.07 -9.67
C ALA A 67 8.19 -25.61 -9.59
N THR A 68 8.86 -25.13 -10.65
CA THR A 68 9.42 -23.79 -10.68
C THR A 68 8.27 -22.80 -10.73
N MET A 69 8.17 -21.95 -9.72
CA MET A 69 7.13 -20.92 -9.65
C MET A 69 7.17 -20.07 -10.93
N PRO A 70 6.02 -19.83 -11.60
CA PRO A 70 5.97 -19.06 -12.84
C PRO A 70 6.69 -17.71 -12.73
N GLY A 71 7.17 -17.19 -13.86
CA GLY A 71 7.79 -15.87 -13.93
C GLY A 71 6.81 -14.77 -13.53
N ALA A 72 7.32 -13.60 -13.13
CA ALA A 72 6.46 -12.45 -12.80
C ALA A 72 5.55 -12.06 -13.98
N MET A 73 6.05 -12.15 -15.21
CA MET A 73 5.26 -11.87 -16.43
C MET A 73 4.18 -12.92 -16.68
N ASP A 74 4.45 -14.20 -16.38
CA ASP A 74 3.46 -15.27 -16.52
C ASP A 74 2.32 -15.08 -15.51
N LEU A 75 2.65 -14.70 -14.28
CA LEU A 75 1.67 -14.38 -13.24
C LEU A 75 0.79 -13.17 -13.65
N ILE A 76 1.39 -12.14 -14.25
CA ILE A 76 0.65 -10.98 -14.77
C ILE A 76 -0.24 -11.39 -15.94
N ARG A 77 0.26 -12.22 -16.86
CA ARG A 77 -0.54 -12.72 -18.00
C ARG A 77 -1.75 -13.53 -17.50
N GLU A 78 -1.53 -14.47 -16.57
CA GLU A 78 -2.60 -15.26 -15.95
C GLU A 78 -3.62 -14.34 -15.26
N ALA A 79 -3.15 -13.32 -14.53
CA ALA A 79 -4.05 -12.35 -13.89
C ALA A 79 -4.86 -11.52 -14.90
N ILE A 80 -4.26 -11.10 -16.01
CA ILE A 80 -4.96 -10.37 -17.08
C ILE A 80 -5.99 -11.28 -17.76
N GLU A 81 -5.69 -12.55 -17.96
CA GLU A 81 -6.64 -13.52 -18.54
C GLU A 81 -7.85 -13.73 -17.60
N ILE A 82 -7.60 -13.90 -16.30
CA ILE A 82 -8.66 -13.97 -15.28
C ILE A 82 -9.49 -12.69 -15.30
N PHE A 83 -8.85 -11.51 -15.33
CA PHE A 83 -9.55 -10.23 -15.39
C PHE A 83 -10.42 -10.12 -16.65
N LYS A 84 -9.88 -10.45 -17.83
CA LYS A 84 -10.59 -10.37 -19.12
C LYS A 84 -11.82 -11.27 -19.16
N ALA A 85 -11.75 -12.46 -18.57
CA ALA A 85 -12.87 -13.40 -18.55
C ALA A 85 -14.13 -12.80 -17.92
N HIS A 86 -14.00 -11.97 -16.88
CA HIS A 86 -15.12 -11.42 -16.12
C HIS A 86 -14.97 -9.92 -15.81
N TRP A 87 -14.36 -9.16 -16.72
CA TRP A 87 -13.97 -7.77 -16.50
C TRP A 87 -15.13 -6.88 -16.02
N LEU A 88 -16.33 -7.08 -16.56
CA LEU A 88 -17.51 -6.29 -16.19
C LEU A 88 -17.93 -6.52 -14.73
N GLN A 89 -17.78 -7.74 -14.21
CA GLN A 89 -18.07 -8.03 -12.80
C GLN A 89 -17.01 -7.41 -11.89
N TYR A 90 -15.72 -7.51 -12.26
CA TYR A 90 -14.64 -6.89 -11.50
C TYR A 90 -14.76 -5.36 -11.45
N VAL A 91 -15.05 -4.73 -12.60
CA VAL A 91 -15.33 -3.29 -12.67
C VAL A 91 -16.56 -2.95 -11.84
N GLY A 92 -17.62 -3.76 -11.91
CA GLY A 92 -18.81 -3.59 -11.07
C GLY A 92 -18.50 -3.60 -9.57
N PHE A 93 -17.62 -4.48 -9.10
CA PHE A 93 -17.20 -4.52 -7.70
C PHE A 93 -16.42 -3.26 -7.30
N ALA A 94 -15.52 -2.78 -8.14
CA ALA A 94 -14.73 -1.57 -7.83
C ALA A 94 -15.48 -0.25 -8.00
N LEU A 95 -16.55 -0.23 -8.80
CA LEU A 95 -17.43 0.93 -8.93
C LEU A 95 -18.19 1.22 -7.63
N LEU A 96 -18.49 0.21 -6.81
CA LEU A 96 -19.24 0.38 -5.57
C LEU A 96 -18.58 1.35 -4.56
N PRO A 97 -17.31 1.16 -4.14
CA PRO A 97 -16.62 2.15 -3.31
C PRO A 97 -16.35 3.45 -4.06
N THR A 98 -16.09 3.39 -5.37
CA THR A 98 -15.84 4.58 -6.21
C THR A 98 -17.03 5.52 -6.26
N ILE A 99 -18.25 5.00 -6.49
CA ILE A 99 -19.49 5.77 -6.51
C ILE A 99 -19.75 6.38 -5.13
N PHE A 100 -19.51 5.64 -4.05
CA PHE A 100 -19.63 6.16 -2.69
C PHE A 100 -18.66 7.33 -2.44
N SER A 101 -17.36 7.15 -2.76
CA SER A 101 -16.37 8.21 -2.66
C SER A 101 -16.70 9.43 -3.53
N PHE A 102 -17.27 9.21 -4.72
CA PHE A 102 -17.71 10.27 -5.61
C PHE A 102 -18.87 11.09 -5.02
N ILE A 103 -19.91 10.41 -4.51
CA ILE A 103 -21.03 11.05 -3.82
C ILE A 103 -20.51 11.87 -2.63
N MET A 104 -19.58 11.30 -1.86
CA MET A 104 -19.01 12.00 -0.73
C MET A 104 -18.19 13.23 -1.14
N GLY A 105 -17.40 13.13 -2.22
CA GLY A 105 -16.66 14.26 -2.78
C GLY A 105 -17.57 15.42 -3.19
N ILE A 106 -18.69 15.12 -3.85
CA ILE A 106 -19.71 16.14 -4.19
C ILE A 106 -20.27 16.80 -2.93
N ILE A 107 -20.64 16.01 -1.91
CA ILE A 107 -21.18 16.54 -0.66
C ILE A 107 -20.18 17.48 0.03
N THR A 108 -18.89 17.11 0.04
CA THR A 108 -17.83 17.93 0.64
C THR A 108 -17.66 19.27 -0.10
N VAL A 109 -17.68 19.29 -1.43
CA VAL A 109 -17.57 20.52 -2.22
C VAL A 109 -18.85 21.38 -2.13
N ALA A 110 -20.02 20.75 -2.14
CA ALA A 110 -21.33 21.42 -2.13
C ALA A 110 -21.72 21.98 -0.75
N THR A 111 -20.88 21.82 0.29
CA THR A 111 -21.12 22.35 1.63
C THR A 111 -20.15 23.50 1.94
N PRO A 112 -20.38 24.74 1.43
CA PRO A 112 -19.54 25.92 1.69
C PRO A 112 -19.33 26.20 3.18
N GLY A 113 -20.27 25.76 4.01
CA GLY A 113 -20.25 25.89 5.47
C GLY A 113 -18.99 25.32 6.11
N PHE A 114 -18.35 24.30 5.52
CA PHE A 114 -17.18 23.67 6.14
C PHE A 114 -15.92 24.54 6.05
N ALA A 115 -15.60 25.06 4.87
CA ALA A 115 -14.45 25.95 4.68
C ALA A 115 -14.64 27.29 5.41
N THR A 116 -15.88 27.80 5.43
CA THR A 116 -16.20 29.07 6.12
C THR A 116 -16.21 28.95 7.64
N LEU A 117 -16.53 27.78 8.20
CA LEU A 117 -16.41 27.53 9.65
C LEU A 117 -14.96 27.37 10.10
N ALA A 118 -14.09 26.80 9.26
CA ALA A 118 -12.65 26.71 9.54
C ALA A 118 -11.95 28.08 9.57
N ASN A 119 -12.40 29.01 8.71
CA ASN A 119 -11.79 30.34 8.53
C ASN A 119 -12.33 31.42 9.49
N ASN A 120 -13.48 31.21 10.15
CA ASN A 120 -14.11 32.20 11.05
C ASN A 120 -13.80 31.94 12.55
N GLN A 121 -12.63 31.41 12.89
CA GLN A 121 -12.27 31.08 14.27
C GLN A 121 -11.91 32.31 15.11
N GLY A 122 -12.92 33.04 15.57
CA GLY A 122 -12.82 33.79 16.82
C GLY A 122 -12.98 32.82 17.99
N SER A 123 -11.87 32.49 18.66
CA SER A 123 -11.71 31.87 20.01
C SER A 123 -12.65 30.74 20.48
N ALA A 124 -13.53 30.19 19.65
CA ALA A 124 -14.37 29.06 20.01
C ALA A 124 -13.47 27.82 20.14
N SER A 125 -13.61 27.10 21.26
CA SER A 125 -12.90 25.85 21.51
C SER A 125 -13.08 24.90 20.33
N ILE A 126 -11.99 24.42 19.74
CA ILE A 126 -11.96 23.41 18.67
C ILE A 126 -12.85 22.18 19.01
N LEU A 127 -13.12 21.90 20.28
CA LEU A 127 -14.05 20.85 20.71
C LEU A 127 -15.53 21.11 20.34
N ASP A 128 -15.98 22.37 20.33
CA ASP A 128 -17.39 22.73 20.12
C ASP A 128 -17.80 22.74 18.64
N LEU A 129 -16.85 23.02 17.73
CA LEU A 129 -17.08 23.02 16.30
C LEU A 129 -16.94 21.62 15.66
N PHE A 130 -16.00 20.81 16.17
CA PHE A 130 -15.62 19.55 15.52
C PHE A 130 -16.34 18.31 16.06
N GLY A 131 -17.00 18.37 17.21
CA GLY A 131 -17.64 17.20 17.85
C GLY A 131 -18.59 16.42 16.95
N PRO A 132 -19.75 16.97 16.54
CA PRO A 132 -20.75 16.24 15.77
C PRO A 132 -20.31 15.97 14.33
N PHE A 133 -19.60 16.90 13.69
CA PHE A 133 -19.15 16.75 12.30
C PHE A 133 -18.07 15.67 12.16
N THR A 134 -17.09 15.63 13.06
CA THR A 134 -16.03 14.60 13.04
C THR A 134 -16.62 13.21 13.23
N LEU A 135 -17.63 13.06 14.10
CA LEU A 135 -18.33 11.80 14.28
C LEU A 135 -19.11 11.37 13.02
N ILE A 136 -19.73 12.32 12.31
CA ILE A 136 -20.40 12.05 11.03
C ILE A 136 -19.38 11.62 9.97
N MET A 137 -18.26 12.34 9.83
CA MET A 137 -17.19 12.00 8.87
C MET A 137 -16.51 10.67 9.20
N LEU A 138 -16.35 10.35 10.48
CA LEU A 138 -15.90 9.03 10.92
C LEU A 138 -16.90 7.95 10.51
N GLY A 139 -18.20 8.16 10.76
CA GLY A 139 -19.26 7.23 10.33
C GLY A 139 -19.26 6.98 8.82
N ILE A 140 -19.15 8.05 8.02
CA ILE A 140 -19.04 7.97 6.56
C ILE A 140 -17.78 7.18 6.14
N SER A 141 -16.65 7.46 6.77
CA SER A 141 -15.38 6.79 6.48
C SER A 141 -15.46 5.29 6.80
N LEU A 142 -16.13 4.91 7.89
CA LEU A 142 -16.40 3.52 8.24
C LEU A 142 -17.28 2.83 7.20
N VAL A 143 -18.30 3.50 6.67
CA VAL A 143 -19.12 2.97 5.57
C VAL A 143 -18.28 2.79 4.31
N GLY A 144 -17.47 3.78 3.92
CA GLY A 144 -16.59 3.66 2.75
C GLY A 144 -15.55 2.54 2.88
N GLY A 145 -14.98 2.37 4.07
CA GLY A 145 -14.07 1.27 4.39
C GLY A 145 -14.76 -0.09 4.31
N PHE A 146 -15.97 -0.19 4.84
CA PHE A 146 -16.78 -1.42 4.75
C PHE A 146 -17.09 -1.78 3.29
N LEU A 147 -17.55 -0.81 2.48
CA LEU A 147 -17.84 -1.01 1.06
C LEU A 147 -16.60 -1.46 0.27
N SER A 148 -15.44 -0.87 0.57
CA SER A 148 -14.16 -1.24 -0.05
C SER A 148 -13.73 -2.66 0.31
N LEU A 149 -13.85 -3.05 1.58
CA LEU A 149 -13.54 -4.39 2.03
C LEU A 149 -14.50 -5.43 1.43
N TRP A 150 -15.78 -5.07 1.31
CA TRP A 150 -16.80 -5.91 0.69
C TRP A 150 -16.54 -6.14 -0.80
N ALA A 151 -16.17 -5.09 -1.55
CA ALA A 151 -15.78 -5.19 -2.95
C ALA A 151 -14.53 -6.06 -3.15
N SER A 152 -13.55 -5.95 -2.25
CA SER A 152 -12.35 -6.80 -2.26
C SER A 152 -12.71 -8.28 -2.00
N ALA A 153 -13.56 -8.55 -1.01
CA ALA A 153 -14.07 -9.89 -0.72
C ALA A 153 -14.81 -10.48 -1.93
N ALA A 154 -15.67 -9.69 -2.60
CA ALA A 154 -16.41 -10.11 -3.79
C ALA A 154 -15.47 -10.49 -4.94
N THR A 155 -14.42 -9.69 -5.15
CA THR A 155 -13.38 -9.98 -6.15
C THR A 155 -12.70 -11.32 -5.88
N MET A 156 -12.31 -11.58 -4.64
CA MET A 156 -11.64 -12.85 -4.28
C MET A 156 -12.59 -14.05 -4.34
N VAL A 157 -13.84 -13.93 -3.88
CA VAL A 157 -14.87 -14.98 -4.02
C VAL A 157 -15.12 -15.30 -5.49
N ARG A 158 -15.14 -14.29 -6.36
CA ARG A 158 -15.28 -14.50 -7.81
C ARG A 158 -14.13 -15.30 -8.42
N ILE A 159 -12.91 -15.07 -7.95
CA ILE A 159 -11.72 -15.80 -8.40
C ILE A 159 -11.72 -17.24 -7.85
N ARG A 160 -12.19 -17.44 -6.62
CA ARG A 160 -12.34 -18.77 -6.02
C ARG A 160 -13.35 -19.61 -6.78
N ASP A 161 -14.53 -19.06 -7.03
CA ASP A 161 -15.65 -19.75 -7.66
C ASP A 161 -15.64 -19.50 -9.18
N ARG A 162 -14.46 -19.60 -9.81
CA ARG A 162 -14.25 -19.11 -11.19
C ARG A 162 -15.06 -19.84 -12.25
N GLU A 163 -15.35 -21.12 -12.01
CA GLU A 163 -16.00 -22.04 -12.95
C GLU A 163 -17.54 -21.94 -12.89
N GLU A 164 -18.09 -21.38 -11.82
CA GLU A 164 -19.54 -21.21 -11.66
C GLU A 164 -20.01 -19.93 -12.36
N THR A 165 -21.09 -20.03 -13.16
CA THR A 165 -21.78 -18.86 -13.72
C THR A 165 -22.67 -18.24 -12.65
N ILE A 166 -22.06 -17.52 -11.71
CA ILE A 166 -22.76 -16.87 -10.59
C ILE A 166 -23.13 -15.43 -10.98
N SER A 167 -24.33 -14.98 -10.59
CA SER A 167 -24.75 -13.59 -10.77
C SER A 167 -23.94 -12.63 -9.90
N PHE A 168 -23.83 -11.37 -10.33
CA PHE A 168 -23.13 -10.31 -9.60
C PHE A 168 -23.65 -10.17 -8.15
N LEU A 169 -24.97 -10.15 -7.97
CA LEU A 169 -25.60 -9.99 -6.65
C LEU A 169 -25.37 -11.20 -5.74
N ASP A 170 -25.32 -12.40 -6.32
CA ASP A 170 -25.06 -13.63 -5.57
C ASP A 170 -23.62 -13.65 -5.04
N ILE A 171 -22.64 -13.20 -5.83
CA ILE A 171 -21.24 -13.07 -5.39
C ILE A 171 -21.13 -12.04 -4.26
N MET A 172 -21.79 -10.89 -4.40
CA MET A 172 -21.82 -9.84 -3.36
C MET A 172 -22.45 -10.36 -2.07
N SER A 173 -23.55 -11.11 -2.15
CA SER A 173 -24.17 -11.71 -0.96
C SER A 173 -23.28 -12.77 -0.33
N ARG A 174 -22.66 -13.65 -1.13
CA ARG A 174 -21.72 -14.68 -0.67
C ARG A 174 -20.47 -14.07 -0.03
N SER A 175 -20.03 -12.89 -0.45
CA SER A 175 -18.83 -12.24 0.07
C SER A 175 -19.04 -11.54 1.42
N LEU A 176 -20.28 -11.16 1.78
CA LEU A 176 -20.59 -10.52 3.07
C LEU A 176 -20.10 -11.34 4.27
N LYS A 177 -20.19 -12.68 4.20
CA LYS A 177 -19.75 -13.57 5.29
C LYS A 177 -18.24 -13.52 5.57
N TYR A 178 -17.45 -13.04 4.60
CA TYR A 178 -15.99 -12.90 4.72
C TYR A 178 -15.54 -11.50 5.17
N VAL A 179 -16.41 -10.48 5.11
CA VAL A 179 -16.02 -9.10 5.41
C VAL A 179 -15.51 -8.95 6.85
N ILE A 180 -16.25 -9.48 7.83
CA ILE A 180 -15.82 -9.39 9.24
C ILE A 180 -14.55 -10.22 9.51
N PRO A 181 -14.44 -11.50 9.09
CA PRO A 181 -13.19 -12.25 9.19
C PRO A 181 -11.99 -11.55 8.53
N MET A 182 -12.15 -11.00 7.32
CA MET A 182 -11.10 -10.26 6.63
C MET A 182 -10.72 -8.99 7.38
N PHE A 183 -11.69 -8.27 7.95
CA PHE A 183 -11.42 -7.08 8.76
C PHE A 183 -10.56 -7.42 9.98
N ILE A 184 -10.93 -8.47 10.72
CA ILE A 184 -10.18 -8.93 11.90
C ILE A 184 -8.75 -9.35 11.51
N VAL A 185 -8.60 -10.12 10.43
CA VAL A 185 -7.28 -10.56 9.95
C VAL A 185 -6.44 -9.38 9.47
N SER A 186 -7.03 -8.41 8.75
CA SER A 186 -6.35 -7.21 8.29
C SER A 186 -5.92 -6.32 9.46
N LEU A 187 -6.77 -6.18 10.48
CA LEU A 187 -6.45 -5.46 11.71
C LEU A 187 -5.28 -6.11 12.45
N LEU A 188 -5.33 -7.43 12.68
CA LEU A 188 -4.24 -8.18 13.31
C LEU A 188 -2.94 -8.08 12.51
N MET A 189 -3.02 -8.25 11.18
CA MET A 189 -1.87 -8.12 10.28
C MET A 189 -1.25 -6.71 10.36
N GLY A 190 -2.08 -5.66 10.33
CA GLY A 190 -1.64 -4.28 10.46
C GLY A 190 -0.96 -4.02 11.80
N LEU A 191 -1.57 -4.45 12.91
CA LEU A 191 -0.99 -4.29 14.25
C LEU A 191 0.35 -5.02 14.41
N ILE A 192 0.45 -6.26 13.95
CA ILE A 192 1.71 -7.03 14.03
C ILE A 192 2.78 -6.40 13.14
N THR A 193 2.41 -5.94 11.95
CA THR A 193 3.35 -5.32 11.00
C THR A 193 3.87 -3.98 11.51
N THR A 194 2.98 -3.10 11.98
CA THR A 194 3.34 -1.82 12.61
C THR A 194 4.19 -2.04 13.86
N GLY A 195 3.82 -2.99 14.72
CA GLY A 195 4.63 -3.37 15.89
C GLY A 195 6.00 -3.90 15.49
N GLY A 196 6.08 -4.66 14.39
CA GLY A 196 7.32 -5.11 13.77
C GLY A 196 8.22 -3.95 13.34
N PHE A 197 7.67 -3.00 12.57
CA PHE A 197 8.39 -1.81 12.10
C PHE A 197 8.84 -0.90 13.24
N LEU A 198 8.05 -0.79 14.31
CA LEU A 198 8.41 -0.03 15.51
C LEU A 198 9.62 -0.64 16.23
N LEU A 199 9.69 -1.98 16.31
CA LEU A 199 10.85 -2.65 16.88
C LEU A 199 12.07 -2.42 15.99
N LEU A 200 11.96 -2.74 14.69
CA LEU A 200 13.01 -2.52 13.67
C LEU A 200 12.42 -2.66 12.25
N ILE A 201 13.05 -2.03 11.25
CA ILE A 201 12.62 -2.11 9.84
C ILE A 201 12.61 -3.55 9.30
N ILE A 202 13.68 -4.32 9.57
CA ILE A 202 13.84 -5.68 9.04
C ILE A 202 12.73 -6.64 9.54
N PRO A 203 12.45 -6.75 10.84
CA PRO A 203 11.30 -7.50 11.36
C PRO A 203 9.95 -7.08 10.77
N GLY A 204 9.71 -5.79 10.58
CA GLY A 204 8.50 -5.29 9.93
C GLY A 204 8.30 -5.85 8.52
N ILE A 205 9.36 -5.86 7.70
CA ILE A 205 9.34 -6.43 6.35
C ILE A 205 9.09 -7.95 6.40
N ILE A 206 9.73 -8.68 7.31
CA ILE A 206 9.56 -10.13 7.45
C ILE A 206 8.11 -10.47 7.82
N PHE A 207 7.50 -9.76 8.77
CA PHE A 207 6.09 -9.97 9.13
C PHE A 207 5.13 -9.61 7.99
N SER A 208 5.38 -8.49 7.29
CA SER A 208 4.61 -8.10 6.10
C SER A 208 4.59 -9.23 5.07
N LEU A 209 5.75 -9.85 4.82
CA LEU A 209 5.86 -10.95 3.88
C LEU A 209 5.16 -12.20 4.41
N TRP A 210 5.36 -12.61 5.66
CA TRP A 210 4.71 -13.80 6.22
C TRP A 210 3.18 -13.75 6.20
N PHE A 211 2.60 -12.56 6.27
CA PHE A 211 1.15 -12.37 6.37
C PHE A 211 0.50 -11.89 5.08
N VAL A 212 1.24 -11.75 3.98
CA VAL A 212 0.69 -11.27 2.70
C VAL A 212 -0.46 -12.13 2.16
N PHE A 213 -0.55 -13.41 2.54
CA PHE A 213 -1.65 -14.31 2.16
C PHE A 213 -2.74 -14.47 3.22
N GLY A 214 -2.70 -13.71 4.33
CA GLY A 214 -3.66 -13.86 5.42
C GLY A 214 -5.11 -13.70 4.98
N ILE A 215 -5.38 -12.74 4.08
CA ILE A 215 -6.72 -12.48 3.55
C ILE A 215 -7.17 -13.61 2.59
N GLN A 216 -6.27 -14.13 1.78
CA GLN A 216 -6.55 -15.23 0.85
C GLN A 216 -6.87 -16.50 1.62
N VAL A 217 -6.13 -16.80 2.69
CA VAL A 217 -6.41 -17.94 3.57
C VAL A 217 -7.83 -17.86 4.16
N VAL A 218 -8.32 -16.66 4.52
CA VAL A 218 -9.70 -16.50 5.02
C VAL A 218 -10.76 -16.94 3.99
N ILE A 219 -10.54 -16.67 2.71
CA ILE A 219 -11.55 -16.93 1.68
C ILE A 219 -11.42 -18.34 1.09
N PHE A 220 -10.19 -18.81 0.91
CA PHE A 220 -9.88 -20.08 0.25
C PHE A 220 -9.79 -21.26 1.22
N ASP A 221 -9.52 -21.01 2.51
CA ASP A 221 -9.42 -22.05 3.54
C ASP A 221 -10.43 -21.87 4.69
N ASP A 222 -11.24 -20.81 4.68
CA ASP A 222 -12.22 -20.46 5.73
C ASP A 222 -11.64 -20.30 7.15
N GLU A 223 -10.32 -20.09 7.26
CA GLU A 223 -9.65 -19.83 8.53
C GLU A 223 -9.85 -18.37 8.96
N ARG A 224 -9.80 -18.09 10.27
CA ARG A 224 -10.07 -16.75 10.81
C ARG A 224 -9.03 -16.32 11.83
N GLY A 225 -8.92 -15.01 12.04
CA GLY A 225 -8.08 -14.41 13.08
C GLY A 225 -6.61 -14.81 12.97
N ILE A 226 -6.00 -15.17 14.10
CA ILE A 226 -4.57 -15.54 14.17
C ILE A 226 -4.28 -16.83 13.38
N ASN A 227 -5.21 -17.79 13.32
CA ASN A 227 -5.00 -19.05 12.61
C ASN A 227 -4.77 -18.81 11.11
N ALA A 228 -5.51 -17.88 10.51
CA ALA A 228 -5.30 -17.48 9.11
C ALA A 228 -3.89 -16.91 8.88
N LEU A 229 -3.38 -16.10 9.83
CA LEU A 229 -2.03 -15.52 9.76
C LEU A 229 -0.93 -16.59 9.91
N LEU A 230 -1.11 -17.54 10.84
CA LEU A 230 -0.18 -18.65 11.04
C LEU A 230 -0.12 -19.56 9.82
N LYS A 231 -1.27 -19.85 9.21
CA LYS A 231 -1.35 -20.63 7.97
C LYS A 231 -0.72 -19.89 6.79
N SER A 232 -0.94 -18.58 6.66
CA SER A 232 -0.21 -17.72 5.70
C SER A 232 1.31 -17.83 5.88
N LYS A 233 1.80 -17.73 7.12
CA LYS A 233 3.23 -17.92 7.41
C LYS A 233 3.72 -19.31 7.00
N GLY A 234 2.94 -20.35 7.23
CA GLY A 234 3.28 -21.72 6.84
C GLY A 234 3.36 -21.89 5.31
N TYR A 235 2.48 -21.25 4.54
CA TYR A 235 2.56 -21.22 3.08
C TYR A 235 3.86 -20.59 2.59
N ILE A 236 4.28 -19.50 3.23
CA ILE A 236 5.44 -18.69 2.81
C ILE A 236 6.77 -19.25 3.34
N SER A 237 6.75 -20.00 4.44
CA SER A 237 7.95 -20.60 5.04
C SER A 237 8.68 -21.48 4.01
N GLY A 238 9.96 -21.20 3.76
CA GLY A 238 10.75 -21.89 2.73
C GLY A 238 10.69 -21.26 1.32
N ASN A 239 9.74 -20.35 1.06
CA ASN A 239 9.59 -19.66 -0.25
C ASN A 239 9.66 -18.13 -0.13
N VAL A 240 10.12 -17.58 1.00
CA VAL A 240 10.11 -16.13 1.30
C VAL A 240 10.77 -15.32 0.19
N GLY A 241 11.98 -15.71 -0.25
CA GLY A 241 12.74 -14.98 -1.27
C GLY A 241 12.06 -14.97 -2.64
N VAL A 242 11.42 -16.08 -3.02
CA VAL A 242 10.68 -16.18 -4.29
C VAL A 242 9.44 -15.29 -4.24
N VAL A 243 8.67 -15.37 -3.17
CA VAL A 243 7.46 -14.53 -2.97
C VAL A 243 7.83 -13.05 -2.94
N PHE A 244 8.88 -12.68 -2.19
CA PHE A 244 9.40 -11.32 -2.13
C PHE A 244 9.82 -10.81 -3.51
N GLY A 245 10.62 -11.59 -4.26
CA GLY A 245 11.08 -11.18 -5.58
C GLY A 245 9.93 -10.96 -6.58
N ARG A 246 8.87 -11.79 -6.53
CA ARG A 246 7.67 -11.60 -7.36
C ARG A 246 6.90 -10.35 -6.97
N TRP A 247 6.63 -10.16 -5.68
CA TRP A 247 5.96 -8.95 -5.18
C TRP A 247 6.75 -7.68 -5.47
N PHE A 248 8.08 -7.72 -5.35
CA PHE A 248 8.95 -6.59 -5.65
C PHE A 248 8.83 -6.15 -7.10
N VAL A 249 8.85 -7.08 -8.06
CA VAL A 249 8.66 -6.77 -9.49
C VAL A 249 7.27 -6.18 -9.75
N ILE A 250 6.23 -6.75 -9.14
CA ILE A 250 4.86 -6.22 -9.27
C ILE A 250 4.77 -4.78 -8.74
N VAL A 251 5.40 -4.51 -7.59
CA VAL A 251 5.46 -3.18 -6.98
C VAL A 251 6.23 -2.20 -7.88
N LEU A 252 7.35 -2.60 -8.50
CA LEU A 252 8.05 -1.74 -9.45
C LEU A 252 7.21 -1.40 -10.67
N ILE A 253 6.46 -2.36 -11.21
CA ILE A 253 5.54 -2.12 -12.34
C ILE A 253 4.40 -1.19 -11.90
N TYR A 254 3.84 -1.42 -10.72
CA TYR A 254 2.83 -0.56 -10.11
C TYR A 254 3.32 0.89 -10.02
N PHE A 255 4.51 1.12 -9.46
CA PHE A 255 5.09 2.46 -9.35
C PHE A 255 5.36 3.08 -10.72
N SER A 256 5.84 2.31 -11.69
CA SER A 256 6.08 2.79 -13.05
C SER A 256 4.79 3.28 -13.72
N VAL A 257 3.69 2.53 -13.58
CA VAL A 257 2.37 2.92 -14.08
C VAL A 257 1.84 4.15 -13.34
N LEU A 258 1.99 4.20 -12.02
CA LEU A 258 1.55 5.33 -11.21
C LEU A 258 2.31 6.61 -11.57
N ILE A 259 3.63 6.55 -11.74
CA ILE A 259 4.46 7.70 -12.15
C ILE A 259 4.05 8.19 -13.53
N GLY A 260 3.96 7.28 -14.52
CA GLY A 260 3.54 7.65 -15.87
C GLY A 260 2.14 8.28 -15.87
N TYR A 261 1.24 7.76 -15.05
CA TYR A 261 -0.09 8.33 -14.88
C TYR A 261 -0.10 9.70 -14.22
N VAL A 262 0.66 9.90 -13.13
CA VAL A 262 0.78 11.21 -12.48
C VAL A 262 1.37 12.23 -13.45
N PHE A 263 2.35 11.84 -14.25
CA PHE A 263 2.95 12.70 -15.26
C PHE A 263 1.95 13.10 -16.35
N VAL A 264 1.25 12.13 -16.95
CA VAL A 264 0.23 12.39 -17.99
C VAL A 264 -0.92 13.23 -17.44
N SER A 265 -1.43 12.88 -16.26
CA SER A 265 -2.51 13.64 -15.64
C SER A 265 -2.06 15.05 -15.22
N GLY A 266 -0.81 15.23 -14.80
CA GLY A 266 -0.23 16.54 -14.50
C GLY A 266 -0.24 17.46 -15.71
N ILE A 267 0.22 16.98 -16.88
CA ILE A 267 0.22 17.77 -18.13
C ILE A 267 -1.19 18.20 -18.52
N ILE A 268 -2.15 17.28 -18.48
CA ILE A 268 -3.55 17.56 -18.85
C ILE A 268 -4.19 18.55 -17.87
N LEU A 269 -3.96 18.37 -16.58
CA LEU A 269 -4.65 19.12 -15.53
C LEU A 269 -4.02 20.49 -15.27
N ASN A 270 -2.71 20.67 -15.49
CA ASN A 270 -2.07 21.99 -15.40
C ASN A 270 -2.59 22.96 -16.47
N SER A 271 -3.29 22.46 -17.50
CA SER A 271 -3.97 23.28 -18.50
C SER A 271 -5.34 23.80 -18.04
N ILE A 272 -5.85 23.35 -16.89
CA ILE A 272 -7.15 23.75 -16.34
C ILE A 272 -6.89 24.74 -15.20
N PRO A 273 -7.54 25.92 -15.19
CA PRO A 273 -7.42 26.88 -14.09
C PRO A 273 -7.73 26.23 -12.74
N ASP A 274 -6.94 26.54 -11.70
CA ASP A 274 -7.11 26.02 -10.35
C ASP A 274 -8.43 26.52 -9.75
N SER A 275 -9.44 25.71 -9.96
CA SER A 275 -10.81 25.91 -9.52
C SER A 275 -11.26 24.67 -8.75
N ASP A 276 -12.26 24.80 -7.89
CA ASP A 276 -12.82 23.64 -7.17
C ASP A 276 -13.37 22.57 -8.12
N LEU A 277 -13.78 22.99 -9.33
CA LEU A 277 -14.14 22.09 -10.42
C LEU A 277 -12.94 21.26 -10.89
N SER A 278 -11.76 21.86 -11.05
CA SER A 278 -10.53 21.17 -11.48
C SER A 278 -10.10 20.08 -10.49
N LYS A 279 -10.21 20.34 -9.17
CA LYS A 279 -9.94 19.37 -8.10
C LYS A 279 -10.88 18.17 -8.18
N THR A 280 -12.16 18.43 -8.44
CA THR A 280 -13.18 17.39 -8.61
C THR A 280 -12.92 16.56 -9.87
N VAL A 281 -12.64 17.22 -11.01
CA VAL A 281 -12.30 16.56 -12.27
C VAL A 281 -11.05 15.69 -12.12
N ARG A 282 -10.02 16.17 -11.42
CA ARG A 282 -8.82 15.40 -11.09
C ARG A 282 -9.15 14.12 -10.34
N ALA A 283 -9.98 14.19 -9.30
CA ALA A 283 -10.41 13.01 -8.55
C ALA A 283 -11.16 11.99 -9.44
N ILE A 284 -12.02 12.46 -10.35
CA ILE A 284 -12.77 11.61 -11.28
C ILE A 284 -11.85 10.84 -12.21
N ILE A 285 -10.81 11.49 -12.75
CA ILE A 285 -9.88 10.85 -13.70
C ILE A 285 -8.97 9.84 -12.96
N GLN A 286 -8.55 10.15 -11.73
CA GLN A 286 -7.64 9.29 -10.93
C GLN A 286 -8.28 8.03 -10.37
N THR A 287 -9.57 8.07 -10.05
CA THR A 287 -10.22 6.97 -9.33
C THR A 287 -10.32 5.67 -10.14
N PRO A 288 -10.75 5.66 -11.42
CA PRO A 288 -10.87 4.44 -12.23
C PRO A 288 -9.56 3.69 -12.40
N LEU A 289 -8.45 4.42 -12.58
CA LEU A 289 -7.14 3.77 -12.72
C LEU A 289 -6.73 3.06 -11.43
N ASN A 290 -6.86 3.74 -10.28
CA ASN A 290 -6.57 3.13 -8.98
C ASN A 290 -7.45 1.89 -8.72
N ALA A 291 -8.71 1.94 -9.13
CA ALA A 291 -9.63 0.80 -9.07
C ALA A 291 -9.12 -0.40 -9.91
N ILE A 292 -8.75 -0.17 -11.17
CA ILE A 292 -8.21 -1.23 -12.06
C ILE A 292 -6.94 -1.83 -11.47
N ILE A 293 -6.02 -0.99 -11.02
CA ILE A 293 -4.75 -1.44 -10.45
C ILE A 293 -4.98 -2.26 -9.17
N THR A 294 -5.92 -1.85 -8.32
CA THR A 294 -6.28 -2.59 -7.10
C THR A 294 -6.84 -3.97 -7.42
N ILE A 295 -7.72 -4.07 -8.42
CA ILE A 295 -8.27 -5.34 -8.90
C ILE A 295 -7.13 -6.25 -9.39
N LEU A 296 -6.27 -5.75 -10.28
CA LEU A 296 -5.17 -6.54 -10.84
C LEU A 296 -4.20 -7.02 -9.77
N THR A 297 -3.85 -6.15 -8.82
CA THR A 297 -2.97 -6.49 -7.69
C THR A 297 -3.58 -7.61 -6.83
N THR A 298 -4.89 -7.54 -6.61
CA THR A 298 -5.63 -8.57 -5.86
C THR A 298 -5.65 -9.91 -6.63
N ILE A 299 -5.92 -9.89 -7.93
CA ILE A 299 -5.90 -11.10 -8.77
C ILE A 299 -4.50 -11.74 -8.75
N ILE A 300 -3.45 -10.94 -8.95
CA ILE A 300 -2.06 -11.42 -8.93
C ILE A 300 -1.73 -12.03 -7.57
N GLY A 301 -2.12 -11.38 -6.47
CA GLY A 301 -1.92 -11.93 -5.12
C GLY A 301 -2.58 -13.29 -4.92
N VAL A 302 -3.80 -13.48 -5.46
CA VAL A 302 -4.52 -14.77 -5.44
C VAL A 302 -3.83 -15.81 -6.33
N VAL A 303 -3.34 -15.44 -7.51
CA VAL A 303 -2.62 -16.36 -8.41
C VAL A 303 -1.34 -16.86 -7.75
N ILE A 304 -0.54 -15.95 -7.16
CA ILE A 304 0.67 -16.30 -6.40
C ILE A 304 0.31 -17.26 -5.25
N PHE A 305 -0.73 -16.93 -4.48
CA PHE A 305 -1.23 -17.78 -3.40
C PHE A 305 -1.59 -19.19 -3.89
N ASN A 306 -2.33 -19.29 -4.99
CA ASN A 306 -2.74 -20.59 -5.55
C ASN A 306 -1.55 -21.45 -5.99
N HIS A 307 -0.52 -20.85 -6.61
CA HIS A 307 0.70 -21.57 -6.97
C HIS A 307 1.43 -22.10 -5.74
N ILE A 308 1.53 -21.31 -4.66
CA ILE A 308 2.15 -21.77 -3.41
C ILE A 308 1.30 -22.83 -2.72
N LYS A 309 -0.02 -22.66 -2.68
CA LYS A 309 -0.95 -23.64 -2.11
C LYS A 309 -0.83 -25.00 -2.78
N LYS A 310 -0.65 -25.03 -4.12
CA LYS A 310 -0.40 -26.28 -4.86
C LYS A 310 0.89 -26.99 -4.42
N THR A 311 1.91 -26.27 -3.97
CA THR A 311 3.13 -26.89 -3.42
C THR A 311 2.95 -27.46 -2.01
N LYS A 312 1.88 -27.07 -1.30
CA LYS A 312 1.61 -27.46 0.10
C LYS A 312 0.11 -27.68 0.34
N PRO A 313 -0.53 -28.68 -0.30
CA PRO A 313 -1.99 -28.85 -0.26
C PRO A 313 -2.53 -29.19 1.14
N ASN A 314 -1.80 -29.96 1.93
CA ASN A 314 -2.25 -30.48 3.24
C ASN A 314 -1.58 -29.75 4.42
N LEU A 315 -1.35 -28.45 4.29
CA LEU A 315 -0.75 -27.67 5.37
C LEU A 315 -1.74 -27.50 6.52
N THR A 316 -1.67 -28.40 7.50
CA THR A 316 -2.28 -28.23 8.82
C THR A 316 -1.27 -27.50 9.71
N VAL A 317 -1.62 -26.29 10.14
CA VAL A 317 -0.78 -25.55 11.09
C VAL A 317 -1.38 -25.74 12.47
N GLU A 318 -0.79 -26.63 13.26
CA GLU A 318 -1.11 -26.70 14.68
C GLU A 318 -0.58 -25.44 15.37
N SER A 319 -1.49 -24.71 16.03
CA SER A 319 -1.10 -23.51 16.77
C SER A 319 -0.33 -23.93 18.02
N LYS A 320 1.00 -23.94 17.96
CA LYS A 320 1.82 -24.08 19.17
C LYS A 320 1.61 -22.84 20.04
N GLY A 321 1.05 -23.01 21.25
CA GLY A 321 0.62 -21.91 22.11
C GLY A 321 1.67 -20.81 22.37
N SER A 322 2.97 -21.16 22.39
CA SER A 322 4.07 -20.20 22.55
C SER A 322 4.21 -19.22 21.38
N THR A 323 3.91 -19.65 20.16
CA THR A 323 4.02 -18.81 18.96
C THR A 323 2.93 -17.74 18.93
N ASN A 324 1.75 -18.05 19.46
CA ASN A 324 0.63 -17.12 19.54
C ASN A 324 0.94 -15.96 20.50
N ALA A 325 1.56 -16.26 21.65
CA ALA A 325 1.89 -15.25 22.65
C ALA A 325 2.83 -14.16 22.09
N GLY A 326 3.83 -14.54 21.29
CA GLY A 326 4.74 -13.59 20.66
C GLY A 326 4.03 -12.66 19.66
N LEU A 327 3.16 -13.20 18.81
CA LEU A 327 2.39 -12.39 17.86
C LEU A 327 1.41 -11.44 18.58
N ILE A 328 0.77 -11.91 19.65
CA ILE A 328 -0.12 -11.08 20.47
C ILE A 328 0.68 -9.94 21.12
N ALA A 329 1.84 -10.21 21.71
CA ALA A 329 2.69 -9.18 22.31
C ALA A 329 3.10 -8.10 21.29
N VAL A 330 3.55 -8.50 20.10
CA VAL A 330 3.91 -7.56 19.02
C VAL A 330 2.69 -6.75 18.56
N SER A 331 1.51 -7.36 18.49
CA SER A 331 0.27 -6.66 18.13
C SER A 331 -0.15 -5.60 19.16
N ILE A 332 0.07 -5.84 20.46
CA ILE A 332 -0.19 -4.87 21.53
C ILE A 332 0.75 -3.66 21.40
N VAL A 333 2.04 -3.92 21.15
CA VAL A 333 3.03 -2.86 20.89
C VAL A 333 2.63 -2.04 19.66
N GLY A 334 2.22 -2.70 18.58
CA GLY A 334 1.72 -2.03 17.37
C GLY A 334 0.46 -1.20 17.61
N LEU A 335 -0.46 -1.65 18.48
CA LEU A 335 -1.65 -0.89 18.85
C LEU A 335 -1.29 0.38 19.61
N ILE A 336 -0.43 0.27 20.62
CA ILE A 336 0.07 1.42 21.40
C ILE A 336 0.74 2.42 20.46
N ALA A 337 1.59 1.96 19.54
CA ALA A 337 2.24 2.81 18.56
C ALA A 337 1.26 3.50 17.60
N THR A 338 0.26 2.77 17.10
CA THR A 338 -0.74 3.33 16.19
C THR A 338 -1.58 4.40 16.87
N VAL A 339 -2.04 4.14 18.10
CA VAL A 339 -2.79 5.11 18.91
C VAL A 339 -1.92 6.32 19.27
N GLY A 340 -0.66 6.10 19.65
CA GLY A 340 0.30 7.17 19.94
C GLY A 340 0.59 8.05 18.73
N ALA A 341 0.85 7.45 17.56
CA ALA A 341 1.08 8.17 16.31
C ALA A 341 -0.16 8.97 15.88
N PHE A 342 -1.35 8.39 16.01
CA PHE A 342 -2.60 9.11 15.76
C PHE A 342 -2.79 10.30 16.73
N GLY A 343 -2.51 10.10 18.02
CA GLY A 343 -2.55 11.17 19.01
C GLY A 343 -1.57 12.31 18.72
N ILE A 344 -0.33 11.98 18.32
CA ILE A 344 0.68 12.97 17.89
C ILE A 344 0.22 13.69 16.63
N MET A 345 -0.35 12.99 15.66
CA MET A 345 -0.85 13.59 14.41
C MET A 345 -2.00 14.56 14.68
N VAL A 346 -2.97 14.18 15.52
CA VAL A 346 -4.07 15.05 15.93
C VAL A 346 -3.54 16.26 16.70
N TRP A 347 -2.62 16.04 17.64
CA TRP A 347 -1.98 17.12 18.39
C TRP A 347 -1.24 18.09 17.45
N ALA A 348 -0.39 17.59 16.56
CA ALA A 348 0.34 18.40 15.57
C ALA A 348 -0.61 19.19 14.67
N ALA A 349 -1.69 18.56 14.17
CA ALA A 349 -2.70 19.22 13.36
C ALA A 349 -3.39 20.37 14.13
N THR A 350 -3.63 20.22 15.44
CA THR A 350 -4.20 21.30 16.27
C THR A 350 -3.22 22.43 16.57
N GLN A 351 -1.90 22.16 16.58
CA GLN A 351 -0.88 23.18 16.84
C GLN A 351 -0.38 23.86 15.56
N ALA A 352 -0.57 23.26 14.38
CA ALA A 352 -0.07 23.78 13.12
C ALA A 352 -0.48 25.25 12.85
N PRO A 353 -1.73 25.70 13.13
CA PRO A 353 -2.10 27.11 12.95
C PRO A 353 -1.29 28.05 13.87
N ILE A 354 -1.07 27.66 15.13
CA ILE A 354 -0.32 28.45 16.12
C ILE A 354 1.15 28.55 15.74
N PHE A 355 1.75 27.45 15.27
CA PHE A 355 3.12 27.48 14.77
C PHE A 355 3.24 28.35 13.52
N MET A 356 2.24 28.33 12.63
CA MET A 356 2.23 29.17 11.43
C MET A 356 2.07 30.66 11.78
N GLU A 357 1.17 30.99 12.72
CA GLU A 357 0.97 32.36 13.21
C GLU A 357 2.24 32.91 13.87
N ASN A 358 2.86 32.16 14.78
CA ASN A 358 4.13 32.57 15.38
C ASN A 358 5.28 32.65 14.36
N ALA A 359 5.30 31.77 13.36
CA ALA A 359 6.29 31.83 12.29
C ALA A 359 6.10 33.11 11.44
N LEU A 360 4.85 33.48 11.12
CA LEU A 360 4.52 34.72 10.43
C LEU A 360 4.86 35.96 11.26
N ASP A 361 4.58 35.95 12.57
CA ASP A 361 4.92 37.06 13.48
C ASP A 361 6.44 37.22 13.68
N SER A 362 7.19 36.12 13.55
CA SER A 362 8.67 36.15 13.62
C SER A 362 9.33 36.67 12.35
N VAL A 363 8.59 36.77 11.25
CA VAL A 363 9.02 37.50 10.05
C VAL A 363 8.73 38.99 10.33
N ASP A 364 9.79 39.71 10.69
CA ASP A 364 9.82 41.07 11.21
C ASP A 364 8.82 42.04 10.55
N SER A 365 7.71 42.30 11.25
CA SER A 365 6.63 43.20 10.83
C SER A 365 6.90 44.67 11.14
N SER A 366 8.15 45.05 11.43
CA SER A 366 8.48 46.41 11.88
C SER A 366 8.41 47.51 10.80
N SER A 367 7.79 47.29 9.63
CA SER A 367 7.56 48.41 8.68
C SER A 367 6.32 48.37 7.75
N VAL A 368 5.43 47.38 7.77
CA VAL A 368 4.32 47.35 6.79
C VAL A 368 2.95 47.35 7.45
N THR A 369 2.25 48.48 7.32
CA THR A 369 0.88 48.68 7.78
C THR A 369 -0.15 48.06 6.85
N TYR A 370 -1.16 47.39 7.43
CA TYR A 370 -2.21 46.63 6.73
C TYR A 370 -3.05 47.44 5.71
N SER A 371 -2.96 48.78 5.70
CA SER A 371 -3.63 49.62 4.69
C SER A 371 -2.92 49.66 3.33
N ASP A 372 -1.64 49.29 3.29
CA ASP A 372 -0.83 49.34 2.06
C ASP A 372 -0.93 48.04 1.23
N VAL A 373 -1.53 46.98 1.80
CA VAL A 373 -1.56 45.62 1.24
C VAL A 373 -2.65 45.41 0.19
N ASN A 374 -3.74 46.19 0.22
CA ASN A 374 -4.83 46.05 -0.75
C ASN A 374 -4.61 46.77 -2.07
N ASP A 375 -3.68 47.73 -2.14
CA ASP A 375 -3.26 48.35 -3.41
C ASP A 375 -2.04 47.66 -4.04
N ALA A 376 -1.32 46.80 -3.29
CA ALA A 376 -0.06 46.19 -3.73
C ALA A 376 -0.16 44.73 -4.24
N THR A 377 -1.36 44.14 -4.36
CA THR A 377 -1.51 42.73 -4.74
C THR A 377 -1.35 42.46 -6.24
N ASP A 378 -1.26 43.49 -7.08
CA ASP A 378 -0.88 43.37 -8.51
C ASP A 378 0.58 43.78 -8.79
N GLU A 379 1.31 44.35 -7.82
CA GLU A 379 2.70 44.85 -8.00
C GLU A 379 3.76 44.18 -7.09
N SER A 380 3.38 43.46 -6.02
CA SER A 380 4.37 43.05 -4.99
C SER A 380 5.00 41.66 -5.12
N MET A 381 4.63 40.82 -6.09
CA MET A 381 5.46 39.64 -6.41
C MET A 381 6.76 40.02 -7.16
N ASP A 382 6.83 41.23 -7.73
CA ASP A 382 8.03 41.77 -8.40
C ASP A 382 9.05 42.41 -7.42
N THR A 383 8.83 42.33 -6.10
CA THR A 383 9.67 43.04 -5.11
C THR A 383 10.46 42.15 -4.14
N ILE A 384 10.46 40.82 -4.32
CA ILE A 384 11.29 39.95 -3.47
C ILE A 384 12.76 40.01 -3.90
N PHE A 385 13.00 40.18 -5.19
CA PHE A 385 14.33 40.32 -5.76
C PHE A 385 14.43 41.69 -6.42
N THR A 386 15.58 42.33 -6.26
CA THR A 386 15.89 43.48 -7.12
C THR A 386 15.97 42.99 -8.57
N PRO A 387 15.68 43.82 -9.59
CA PRO A 387 15.83 43.42 -10.99
C PRO A 387 17.21 42.82 -11.29
N LEU A 388 18.25 43.29 -10.56
CA LEU A 388 19.61 42.78 -10.65
C LEU A 388 19.75 41.34 -10.12
N GLU A 389 19.09 41.00 -9.01
CA GLU A 389 19.07 39.64 -8.45
C GLU A 389 18.22 38.67 -9.31
N ASP A 390 17.10 39.14 -9.87
CA ASP A 390 16.31 38.34 -10.81
C ASP A 390 17.13 37.98 -12.06
N ALA A 391 17.84 38.96 -12.63
CA ALA A 391 18.72 38.71 -13.76
C ALA A 391 19.92 37.81 -13.39
N GLN A 392 20.44 37.91 -12.16
CA GLN A 392 21.49 37.02 -11.66
C GLN A 392 20.99 35.58 -11.55
N PHE A 393 19.78 35.37 -11.02
CA PHE A 393 19.13 34.07 -10.93
C PHE A 393 18.95 33.43 -12.32
N ASP A 394 18.50 34.22 -13.31
CA ASP A 394 18.34 33.76 -14.69
C ASP A 394 19.68 33.31 -15.31
N ILE A 395 20.78 34.02 -15.03
CA ILE A 395 22.14 33.67 -15.50
C ILE A 395 22.62 32.35 -14.87
N GLU A 396 22.40 32.15 -13.57
CA GLU A 396 22.78 30.91 -12.89
C GLU A 396 21.94 29.73 -13.36
N PHE A 397 20.65 29.96 -13.59
CA PHE A 397 19.77 28.97 -14.18
C PHE A 397 20.23 28.58 -15.60
N TYR A 398 20.61 29.54 -16.44
CA TYR A 398 21.20 29.28 -17.76
C TYR A 398 22.44 28.38 -17.67
N LYS A 399 23.38 28.68 -16.76
CA LYS A 399 24.60 27.86 -16.56
C LYS A 399 24.29 26.43 -16.15
N ILE A 400 23.26 26.19 -15.34
CA ILE A 400 22.85 24.85 -14.92
C ILE A 400 22.42 24.00 -16.12
N PHE A 401 21.72 24.59 -17.10
CA PHE A 401 21.20 23.85 -18.26
C PHE A 401 22.17 23.78 -19.43
N GLU A 402 22.89 24.86 -19.72
CA GLU A 402 23.78 24.96 -20.89
C GLU A 402 25.24 24.62 -20.56
N GLY A 403 25.59 24.53 -19.27
CA GLY A 403 26.91 24.12 -18.81
C GLY A 403 27.99 25.21 -18.85
N SER A 404 27.65 26.42 -19.28
CA SER A 404 28.52 27.61 -19.26
C SER A 404 27.69 28.88 -19.13
N TYR A 405 28.28 29.96 -18.62
CA TYR A 405 27.64 31.28 -18.60
C TYR A 405 27.39 31.81 -20.02
N PRO A 406 26.32 32.60 -20.24
CA PRO A 406 26.01 33.16 -21.56
C PRO A 406 27.11 34.16 -21.95
N THR A 407 27.45 34.25 -23.24
CA THR A 407 28.44 35.26 -23.69
C THR A 407 27.84 36.66 -23.76
N THR A 408 26.52 36.76 -23.91
CA THR A 408 25.75 38.02 -23.85
C THR A 408 24.37 37.74 -23.26
N LEU A 409 23.74 38.73 -22.61
CA LEU A 409 22.43 38.54 -21.96
C LEU A 409 21.32 38.18 -22.96
N GLU A 410 21.45 38.55 -24.23
CA GLU A 410 20.48 38.22 -25.28
C GLU A 410 20.41 36.71 -25.57
N GLN A 411 21.43 35.92 -25.22
CA GLN A 411 21.40 34.47 -25.38
C GLN A 411 20.40 33.78 -24.43
N MET A 412 19.99 34.47 -23.36
CA MET A 412 19.02 33.96 -22.40
C MET A 412 17.57 34.18 -22.86
N ILE A 413 17.35 35.01 -23.89
CA ILE A 413 16.00 35.36 -24.36
C ILE A 413 15.59 34.45 -25.53
N PRO A 414 14.37 33.90 -25.56
CA PRO A 414 13.27 34.08 -24.59
C PRO A 414 13.18 32.99 -23.52
N ASP A 415 14.06 31.99 -23.58
CA ASP A 415 13.85 30.71 -22.88
C ASP A 415 14.15 30.79 -21.37
N TYR A 416 14.97 31.75 -20.95
CA TYR A 416 15.46 31.89 -19.56
C TYR A 416 15.17 33.25 -18.92
N SER A 417 14.98 34.30 -19.72
CA SER A 417 14.66 35.66 -19.21
C SER A 417 13.83 36.46 -20.22
N THR A 418 13.32 37.61 -19.80
CA THR A 418 12.62 38.55 -20.69
C THR A 418 13.52 39.72 -21.08
N ALA A 419 13.27 40.32 -22.25
CA ALA A 419 13.98 41.53 -22.67
C ALA A 419 13.78 42.73 -21.74
N GLU A 420 12.75 42.70 -20.90
CA GLU A 420 12.46 43.73 -19.92
C GLU A 420 13.33 43.59 -18.68
N ASN A 421 13.49 42.35 -18.18
CA ASN A 421 14.27 42.05 -16.97
C ASN A 421 15.74 42.46 -17.11
N ILE A 422 16.35 42.27 -18.29
CA ILE A 422 17.77 42.57 -18.50
C ILE A 422 18.04 44.00 -19.03
N LYS A 423 16.99 44.82 -19.18
CA LYS A 423 17.10 46.11 -19.86
C LYS A 423 17.91 47.11 -19.03
N GLY A 424 18.97 47.65 -19.65
CA GLY A 424 19.82 48.65 -18.99
C GLY A 424 20.89 48.05 -18.09
N MET A 425 21.04 46.72 -18.08
CA MET A 425 22.12 46.05 -17.38
C MET A 425 23.36 45.90 -18.28
N THR A 426 24.52 45.94 -17.65
CA THR A 426 25.81 45.68 -18.30
C THR A 426 26.32 44.34 -17.80
N TYR A 427 26.63 43.43 -18.72
CA TYR A 427 27.15 42.11 -18.41
C TYR A 427 28.54 41.95 -19.01
N THR A 428 29.50 41.50 -18.19
CA THR A 428 30.84 41.15 -18.66
C THR A 428 31.23 39.77 -18.15
N LEU A 429 31.62 38.91 -19.09
CA LEU A 429 32.12 37.56 -18.78
C LEU A 429 33.64 37.61 -18.61
N SER A 430 34.15 36.95 -17.57
CA SER A 430 35.59 36.77 -17.38
C SER A 430 36.22 36.07 -18.57
N SER A 431 37.49 36.39 -18.86
CA SER A 431 38.24 35.84 -20.01
C SER A 431 38.35 34.32 -20.06
N ASP A 432 38.21 33.64 -18.90
CA ASP A 432 38.23 32.19 -18.77
C ASP A 432 36.82 31.56 -18.76
N GLY A 433 35.77 32.39 -18.81
CA GLY A 433 34.37 31.97 -18.78
C GLY A 433 33.91 31.41 -17.42
N SER A 434 34.70 31.54 -16.36
CA SER A 434 34.40 30.94 -15.05
C SER A 434 33.57 31.83 -14.14
N ASP A 435 33.51 33.14 -14.42
CA ASP A 435 32.87 34.17 -13.61
C ASP A 435 32.27 35.26 -14.52
N TYR A 436 31.36 36.05 -13.98
CA TYR A 436 30.76 37.22 -14.64
C TYR A 436 30.58 38.37 -13.66
N GLU A 437 30.42 39.57 -14.21
CA GLU A 437 30.00 40.77 -13.49
C GLU A 437 28.75 41.33 -14.19
N LEU A 438 27.66 41.44 -13.45
CA LEU A 438 26.39 41.99 -13.88
C LEU A 438 26.12 43.28 -13.12
N CYS A 439 26.01 44.40 -13.81
CA CYS A 439 25.78 45.70 -13.21
C CYS A 439 24.47 46.34 -13.69
N ASN A 440 23.75 47.02 -12.80
CA ASN A 440 22.62 47.87 -13.17
C ASN A 440 23.09 49.26 -13.64
N SER A 441 22.16 50.13 -14.06
CA SER A 441 22.45 51.50 -14.47
C SER A 441 22.91 52.42 -13.33
N ASP A 442 22.61 52.05 -12.09
CA ASP A 442 22.97 52.80 -10.89
C ASP A 442 24.40 52.50 -10.41
N GLY A 443 25.05 51.49 -11.01
CA GLY A 443 26.43 51.09 -10.75
C GLY A 443 26.58 50.00 -9.70
N ASP A 444 25.48 49.41 -9.23
CA ASP A 444 25.52 48.21 -8.38
C ASP A 444 25.85 47.00 -9.25
N CYS A 445 26.82 46.20 -8.82
CA CYS A 445 27.32 45.04 -9.55
C CYS A 445 27.26 43.79 -8.68
N LEU A 446 26.85 42.67 -9.28
CA LEU A 446 26.87 41.34 -8.70
C LEU A 446 27.79 40.43 -9.55
N THR A 447 28.44 39.49 -8.88
CA THR A 447 29.29 38.45 -9.49
C THR A 447 28.68 37.08 -9.30
N SER A 448 29.26 36.04 -9.94
CA SER A 448 28.80 34.67 -9.67
C SER A 448 28.98 34.23 -8.21
N SER A 449 29.87 34.88 -7.47
CA SER A 449 30.14 34.55 -6.06
C SER A 449 29.14 35.14 -5.07
N ASP A 450 28.30 36.08 -5.52
CA ASP A 450 27.26 36.71 -4.71
C ASP A 450 25.94 35.89 -4.70
N PHE A 451 25.85 34.86 -5.54
CA PHE A 451 24.76 33.89 -5.61
C PHE A 451 25.08 32.64 -4.77
#